data_AF-A0A8E6P1C3-F1
#
_entry.id   AF-A0A8E6P1C3-F1
#
_cell.length_a   1.000
_cell.length_b   1.000
_cell.length_c   1.000
_cell.angle_alpha   90.00
_cell.angle_beta   90.00
_cell.angle_gamma   90.00
#
_symmetry.space_group_name_H-M   'P 1'
#
loop_
_entity.id
_entity.type
_entity.pdbx_description
1 polymer ?
#
loop_
_entity_poly.entity_id
_entity_poly.type
_entity_poly.pdbx_seq_one_letter_code
_entity_poly.pdbx_strand_id
1 'polypeptide(L)'
;MVLTPDEVVRILGFLEGEHRLFAQLLYGTGMRISEGLQLRVKDLDFDHGTIIVREGKGSKDRALMLPESLAPSLREQLSRARAWWLKGTVAKLAMRQPFVLFKGLTFQKNSAYQAHFARGSP
;
A
#
# COMPACT_ATOMS: atom_id res chain seq x y z
N MET A 1 -17.28 -9.10 18.29
CA MET A 1 -16.94 -10.46 17.80
C MET A 1 -15.64 -10.33 17.03
N VAL A 2 -14.59 -11.01 17.46
CA VAL A 2 -13.25 -10.97 16.83
C VAL A 2 -13.02 -12.33 16.18
N LEU A 3 -12.48 -12.34 14.97
CA LEU A 3 -12.15 -13.57 14.25
C LEU A 3 -10.97 -14.29 14.93
N THR A 4 -11.01 -15.61 14.95
CA THR A 4 -9.88 -16.43 15.36
C THR A 4 -8.76 -16.38 14.31
N PRO A 5 -7.49 -16.61 14.69
CA PRO A 5 -6.38 -16.67 13.74
C PRO A 5 -6.64 -17.65 12.59
N ASP A 6 -7.21 -18.83 12.87
CA ASP A 6 -7.56 -19.83 11.86
C ASP A 6 -8.63 -19.33 10.87
N GLU A 7 -9.65 -18.61 11.34
CA GLU A 7 -10.64 -18.00 10.45
C GLU A 7 -10.02 -16.95 9.54
N VAL A 8 -9.11 -16.13 10.08
CA VAL A 8 -8.38 -15.14 9.28
C VAL A 8 -7.53 -15.82 8.22
N VAL A 9 -6.77 -16.86 8.57
CA VAL A 9 -5.95 -17.61 7.61
C VAL A 9 -6.81 -18.21 6.51
N ARG A 10 -7.97 -18.79 6.85
CA ARG A 10 -8.92 -19.32 5.86
C ARG A 10 -9.43 -18.23 4.93
N ILE A 11 -9.89 -17.10 5.47
CA ILE A 11 -10.40 -15.98 4.66
C ILE A 11 -9.30 -15.42 3.74
N LEU A 12 -8.09 -15.21 4.25
CA LEU A 12 -6.93 -14.77 3.46
C LEU A 12 -6.50 -15.81 2.42
N GLY A 13 -6.84 -17.09 2.61
CA GLY A 13 -6.62 -18.17 1.64
C GLY A 13 -7.55 -18.12 0.44
N PHE A 14 -8.75 -17.54 0.58
CA PHE A 14 -9.69 -17.34 -0.54
C PHE A 14 -9.42 -16.07 -1.35
N LEU A 15 -8.53 -15.20 -0.88
CA LEU A 15 -8.16 -13.98 -1.57
C LEU A 15 -6.90 -14.20 -2.42
N GLU A 16 -6.86 -13.56 -3.59
CA GLU A 16 -5.73 -13.65 -4.51
C GLU A 16 -5.14 -12.27 -4.83
N GLY A 17 -3.89 -12.27 -5.29
CA GLY A 17 -3.20 -11.08 -5.80
C GLY A 17 -3.25 -9.87 -4.86
N GLU A 18 -3.68 -8.72 -5.41
CA GLU A 18 -3.72 -7.44 -4.69
C GLU A 18 -4.73 -7.43 -3.54
N HIS A 19 -5.85 -8.15 -3.67
CA HIS A 19 -6.87 -8.23 -2.61
C HIS A 19 -6.32 -8.94 -1.38
N ARG A 20 -5.55 -10.02 -1.60
CA ARG A 20 -4.89 -10.75 -0.52
C ARG A 20 -3.85 -9.88 0.18
N LEU A 21 -3.02 -9.16 -0.59
CA LEU A 21 -2.02 -8.25 -0.06
C LEU A 21 -2.66 -7.13 0.77
N PHE A 22 -3.74 -6.55 0.27
CA PHE A 22 -4.48 -5.50 0.97
C PHE A 22 -5.10 -6.02 2.27
N ALA A 23 -5.74 -7.19 2.25
CA ALA A 23 -6.31 -7.79 3.45
C ALA A 23 -5.24 -8.15 4.50
N GLN A 24 -4.08 -8.66 4.07
CA GLN A 24 -2.94 -8.89 4.96
C GLN A 24 -2.41 -7.60 5.58
N LEU A 25 -2.35 -6.52 4.80
CA LEU A 25 -1.93 -5.21 5.29
C LEU A 25 -2.89 -4.70 6.37
N LEU A 26 -4.19 -4.71 6.09
CA LEU A 26 -5.22 -4.29 7.06
C LEU A 26 -5.13 -5.11 8.35
N TYR A 27 -4.99 -6.43 8.23
CA TYR A 27 -4.87 -7.32 9.38
C TYR A 27 -3.58 -7.07 10.17
N GLY A 28 -2.44 -6.94 9.49
CA GLY A 28 -1.13 -6.77 10.12
C GLY A 28 -0.93 -5.41 10.78
N THR A 29 -1.62 -4.36 10.32
CA THR A 29 -1.47 -3.00 10.86
C THR A 29 -2.65 -2.57 11.73
N GLY A 30 -3.76 -3.31 11.71
CA GLY A 30 -5.00 -2.95 12.39
C GLY A 30 -5.68 -1.68 11.86
N MET A 31 -5.36 -1.24 10.64
CA MET A 31 -5.92 -0.01 10.07
C MET A 31 -7.34 -0.24 9.53
N ARG A 32 -8.15 0.81 9.46
CA ARG A 32 -9.49 0.73 8.88
C ARG A 32 -9.40 0.59 7.37
N ILE A 33 -10.35 -0.11 6.75
CA ILE A 33 -10.41 -0.25 5.28
C ILE A 33 -10.35 1.12 4.59
N SER A 34 -11.07 2.12 5.11
CA SER A 34 -11.07 3.48 4.57
C SER A 34 -9.70 4.15 4.60
N GLU A 35 -8.87 3.86 5.59
CA GLU A 35 -7.51 4.38 5.73
C GLU A 35 -6.60 3.71 4.70
N GLY A 36 -6.66 2.38 4.58
CA GLY A 36 -5.91 1.62 3.58
C GLY A 36 -6.22 2.05 2.15
N LEU A 37 -7.49 2.31 1.84
CA LEU A 37 -7.91 2.80 0.51
C LEU A 37 -7.46 4.24 0.20
N GLN A 38 -7.16 5.03 1.22
CA GLN A 38 -6.68 6.42 1.06
C GLN A 38 -5.16 6.54 1.17
N LEU A 39 -4.47 5.44 1.48
CA LEU A 39 -3.03 5.41 1.65
C LEU A 39 -2.34 5.86 0.36
N ARG A 40 -1.27 6.66 0.49
CA ARG A 40 -0.47 7.12 -0.64
C ARG A 40 0.90 6.51 -0.57
N VAL A 41 1.57 6.40 -1.72
CA VAL A 41 2.94 5.85 -1.80
C VAL A 41 3.90 6.55 -0.84
N LYS A 42 3.76 7.87 -0.67
CA LYS A 42 4.59 8.68 0.24
C LYS A 42 4.34 8.41 1.73
N ASP A 43 3.23 7.75 2.06
CA ASP A 43 2.88 7.42 3.44
C ASP A 43 3.48 6.06 3.85
N LEU A 44 4.09 5.32 2.92
CA LEU A 44 4.84 4.08 3.15
C LEU A 44 6.33 4.39 3.27
N ASP A 45 6.87 4.26 4.49
CA ASP A 45 8.29 4.38 4.78
C ASP A 45 8.89 2.99 4.92
N PHE A 46 9.53 2.52 3.84
CA PHE A 46 10.16 1.21 3.80
C PHE A 46 11.51 1.16 4.50
N ASP A 47 12.13 2.31 4.78
CA ASP A 47 13.44 2.38 5.43
C ASP A 47 13.27 2.31 6.95
N HIS A 48 12.21 2.96 7.46
CA HIS A 48 11.85 2.95 8.86
C HIS A 48 10.74 1.94 9.20
N GLY A 49 10.31 1.11 8.24
CA GLY A 49 9.29 0.08 8.45
C GLY A 49 7.98 0.65 9.02
N THR A 50 7.55 1.81 8.51
CA THR A 50 6.43 2.57 9.08
C THR A 50 5.42 2.99 8.02
N ILE A 51 4.15 3.04 8.39
CA ILE A 51 3.05 3.55 7.60
C ILE A 51 2.41 4.74 8.30
N ILE A 52 2.30 5.87 7.62
CA ILE A 52 1.64 7.07 8.15
C ILE A 52 0.16 7.06 7.75
N VAL A 53 -0.71 6.76 8.70
CA VAL A 53 -2.16 6.90 8.51
C VAL A 53 -2.54 8.34 8.80
N ARG A 54 -3.04 9.02 7.77
CA ARG A 54 -3.50 10.40 7.88
C ARG A 54 -4.95 10.44 8.31
N GLU A 55 -5.22 11.13 9.40
CA GLU A 55 -6.58 11.28 9.89
C GLU A 55 -7.21 12.60 9.40
N GLY A 56 -8.53 12.59 9.26
CA GLY A 56 -9.29 13.75 8.77
C GLY A 56 -9.34 14.92 9.78
N LYS A 57 -10.05 15.98 9.39
CA LYS A 57 -10.13 17.28 10.10
C LYS A 57 -10.18 17.15 11.63
N GLY A 58 -9.08 17.54 12.28
CA GLY A 58 -8.95 17.65 13.74
C GLY A 58 -8.27 16.46 14.44
N SER A 59 -7.98 15.38 13.72
CA SER A 59 -7.29 14.21 14.28
C SER A 59 -5.82 14.17 13.85
N LYS A 60 -4.95 13.65 14.72
CA LYS A 60 -3.51 13.60 14.46
C LYS A 60 -3.18 12.40 13.57
N ASP A 61 -2.26 12.59 12.64
CA ASP A 61 -1.63 11.49 11.90
C ASP A 61 -1.00 10.50 12.89
N ARG A 62 -1.12 9.21 12.60
CA ARG A 62 -0.50 8.15 13.40
C ARG A 62 0.45 7.30 12.57
N ALA A 63 1.54 6.87 13.20
CA ALA A 63 2.46 5.90 12.65
C ALA A 63 2.01 4.49 13.02
N LEU A 64 1.93 3.60 12.03
CA LEU A 64 1.71 2.17 12.20
C LEU A 64 2.96 1.42 11.76
N MET A 65 3.23 0.27 12.37
CA MET A 65 4.32 -0.60 11.92
C MET A 65 3.97 -1.25 10.59
N LEU A 66 4.87 -1.16 9.61
CA LEU A 66 4.79 -1.90 8.35
C LEU A 66 5.25 -3.34 8.61
N PRO A 67 4.42 -4.36 8.35
CA PRO A 67 4.87 -5.75 8.49
C PRO A 67 5.99 -6.05 7.48
N GLU A 68 7.16 -6.45 7.99
CA GLU A 68 8.34 -6.71 7.15
C GLU A 68 8.08 -7.78 6.08
N SER A 69 7.26 -8.78 6.41
CA SER A 69 6.85 -9.84 5.48
C SER A 69 6.06 -9.34 4.27
N LEU A 70 5.41 -8.18 4.37
CA LEU A 70 4.64 -7.57 3.29
C LEU A 70 5.45 -6.56 2.47
N ALA A 71 6.60 -6.11 2.98
CA ALA A 71 7.40 -5.08 2.33
C ALA A 71 7.83 -5.45 0.88
N PRO A 72 8.30 -6.69 0.59
CA PRO A 72 8.65 -7.08 -0.78
C PRO A 72 7.44 -7.03 -1.73
N SER A 73 6.30 -7.59 -1.31
CA SER A 73 5.07 -7.63 -2.10
C SER A 73 4.50 -6.24 -2.38
N LEU A 74 4.60 -5.32 -1.41
CA LEU A 74 4.19 -3.93 -1.59
C LEU A 74 5.13 -3.20 -2.57
N ARG A 75 6.45 -3.40 -2.47
CA ARG A 75 7.40 -2.83 -3.44
C ARG A 75 7.12 -3.30 -4.87
N GLU A 76 6.77 -4.58 -5.04
CA GLU A 76 6.39 -5.14 -6.34
C GLU A 76 5.08 -4.53 -6.87
N GLN A 77 4.06 -4.39 -6.02
CA GLN A 77 2.82 -3.72 -6.43
C GLN A 77 3.08 -2.28 -6.88
N LEU A 78 3.93 -1.55 -6.16
CA LEU A 78 4.30 -0.17 -6.49
C LEU A 78 5.11 -0.08 -7.79
N SER A 79 6.00 -1.03 -8.06
CA SER A 79 6.76 -1.07 -9.32
C SER A 79 5.83 -1.29 -10.52
N ARG A 80 4.85 -2.21 -10.40
CA ARG A 80 3.81 -2.42 -11.41
C ARG A 80 2.97 -1.16 -11.63
N ALA A 81 2.51 -0.52 -10.55
CA ALA A 81 1.73 0.70 -10.62
C ALA A 81 2.51 1.85 -11.31
N ARG A 82 3.82 1.97 -11.03
CA ARG A 82 4.72 2.92 -11.70
C ARG A 82 4.87 2.62 -13.20
N ALA A 83 5.04 1.36 -13.58
CA ALA A 83 5.14 0.96 -14.98
C ALA A 83 3.88 1.34 -15.77
N TRP A 84 2.70 1.20 -15.18
CA TRP A 84 1.44 1.66 -15.77
C TRP A 84 1.37 3.19 -15.90
N TRP A 85 1.85 3.92 -14.90
CA TRP A 85 1.90 5.38 -14.93
C TRP A 85 2.81 5.90 -16.05
N LEU A 86 4.02 5.33 -16.19
CA LEU A 86 4.98 5.70 -17.24
C LEU A 86 4.45 5.40 -18.65
N LYS A 87 3.58 4.40 -18.81
CA LYS A 87 2.89 4.10 -20.08
C LYS A 87 1.77 5.09 -20.43
N GLY A 88 1.65 6.22 -19.71
CA GLY A 88 0.76 7.33 -20.06
C GLY A 88 -0.74 7.02 -19.94
N THR A 89 -1.12 5.90 -19.32
CA THR A 89 -2.52 5.45 -19.29
C THR A 89 -3.16 5.67 -17.92
N VAL A 90 -3.08 6.92 -17.41
CA VAL A 90 -3.65 7.29 -16.10
C VAL A 90 -5.16 7.01 -16.03
N ALA A 91 -5.86 7.11 -17.17
CA ALA A 91 -7.30 6.89 -17.26
C ALA A 91 -7.72 5.41 -17.18
N LYS A 92 -6.92 4.44 -17.67
CA LYS A 92 -7.26 3.00 -17.52
C LYS A 92 -6.96 2.46 -16.12
N LEU A 93 -6.02 3.06 -15.39
CA LEU A 93 -5.65 2.62 -14.06
C LEU A 93 -6.76 2.88 -13.03
N ALA A 94 -7.47 4.01 -13.15
CA ALA A 94 -8.60 4.35 -12.30
C ALA A 94 -9.82 3.41 -12.48
N MET A 95 -9.94 2.73 -13.64
CA MET A 95 -11.12 1.91 -13.97
C MET A 95 -10.96 0.42 -13.68
N ARG A 96 -9.73 -0.10 -13.48
CA ARG A 96 -9.50 -1.55 -13.41
C ARG A 96 -9.09 -2.09 -12.05
N GLN A 97 -8.61 -1.26 -11.12
CA GLN A 97 -8.07 -1.73 -9.85
C GLN A 97 -8.65 -0.87 -8.71
N PRO A 98 -9.57 -1.42 -7.89
CA PRO A 98 -10.21 -0.64 -6.82
C PRO A 98 -9.28 -0.30 -5.64
N PHE A 99 -8.09 -0.91 -5.56
CA PHE A 99 -7.21 -0.84 -4.37
C PHE A 99 -5.95 0.01 -4.56
N VAL A 100 -5.84 0.75 -5.67
CA VAL A 100 -4.60 1.48 -5.90
C VAL A 100 -4.55 2.68 -4.94
N LEU A 101 -3.45 2.73 -4.18
CA LEU A 101 -2.85 3.80 -3.36
C LEU A 101 -2.80 5.22 -4.01
N PHE A 102 -3.82 5.61 -4.78
CA PHE A 102 -3.71 6.50 -5.93
C PHE A 102 -4.73 7.64 -5.93
N LYS A 103 -5.23 8.03 -4.76
CA LYS A 103 -5.87 9.36 -4.64
C LYS A 103 -4.86 10.52 -4.63
N GLY A 104 -3.56 10.24 -4.77
CA GLY A 104 -2.48 11.20 -4.56
C GLY A 104 -1.29 11.12 -5.52
N LEU A 105 -1.48 10.70 -6.77
CA LEU A 105 -0.47 10.94 -7.82
C LEU A 105 -0.46 12.40 -8.27
N THR A 106 -0.17 13.31 -7.36
CA THR A 106 0.78 14.37 -7.69
C THR A 106 2.13 13.80 -7.28
N PHE A 107 2.86 13.21 -8.24
CA PHE A 107 4.27 12.87 -8.07
C PHE A 107 5.04 14.21 -7.95
N GLN A 108 4.95 14.87 -6.80
CA GLN A 108 5.89 15.93 -6.47
C GLN A 108 7.24 15.22 -6.29
N LYS A 109 8.12 15.43 -7.27
CA LYS A 109 9.55 15.13 -7.34
C LYS A 109 10.18 14.68 -6.01
N ASN A 110 9.93 13.45 -5.56
CA ASN A 110 10.62 12.93 -4.39
C ASN A 110 11.79 12.06 -4.85
N SER A 111 12.98 12.65 -4.81
CA SER A 111 14.25 12.06 -5.23
C SER A 111 14.55 10.74 -4.49
N ALA A 112 14.08 10.60 -3.24
CA ALA A 112 14.29 9.41 -2.42
C ALA A 112 13.66 8.15 -3.03
N TYR A 113 12.42 8.23 -3.53
CA TYR A 113 11.75 7.04 -4.07
C TYR A 113 12.38 6.57 -5.38
N GLN A 114 12.96 7.46 -6.19
CA GLN A 114 13.69 7.04 -7.38
C GLN A 114 15.02 6.34 -7.02
N ALA A 115 15.69 6.80 -5.96
CA ALA A 115 16.96 6.25 -5.50
C ALA A 115 16.85 4.86 -4.85
N HIS A 116 15.72 4.53 -4.19
CA HIS A 116 15.51 3.18 -3.63
C HIS A 116 15.29 2.11 -4.71
N PHE A 117 14.72 2.47 -5.86
CA PHE A 117 14.54 1.54 -6.98
C PHE A 117 15.72 1.53 -7.96
N ALA A 118 16.53 2.61 -8.05
CA ALA A 118 17.74 2.63 -8.87
C ALA A 118 18.89 1.76 -8.32
N ARG A 119 18.83 1.38 -7.03
CA ARG A 119 19.85 0.54 -6.37
C ARG A 119 19.51 -0.96 -6.34
N GLY A 120 18.41 -1.38 -6.99
CA GLY A 120 17.84 -2.71 -6.84
C GLY A 120 17.53 -3.44 -8.14
N SER A 121 18.40 -3.37 -9.15
CA SER A 121 18.37 -4.28 -10.30
C SER A 121 19.78 -4.73 -10.64
N PRO A 122 20.11 -6.05 -10.64
CA PRO A 122 21.02 -6.58 -11.65
C PRO A 122 20.39 -6.48 -13.05
#